data_AF-C6H1G1-F1
#
_entry.id   AF-C6H1G1-F1
#
_cell.length_a   1.000
_cell.length_b   1.000
_cell.length_c   1.000
_cell.angle_alpha   90.00
_cell.angle_beta   90.00
_cell.angle_gamma   90.00
#
_symmetry.space_group_name_H-M   'P 1'
#
loop_
_entity.id
_entity.type
_entity.pdbx_description
1 polymer ?
#
loop_
_entity_poly.entity_id
_entity_poly.type
_entity_poly.pdbx_seq_one_letter_code
_entity_poly.pdbx_strand_id
1 'polypeptide(L)'
;MNSLVLYVGQNAVVSTGQKGNIPAAFSNSPHTALLEKLSKVLQPEALYYFLSAIANQLRYPNSHTHYFSYVILHLFGYEQPAQQGSDIREQIVRILLERLIVHRPHPWGLIITLQELLQNDSYTFFRLPFIQAVPEINNLFDALLQHIQQQSPRALA
;
A
#
# COMPACT_ATOMS: atom_id res chain seq x y z
N MET A 1 -12.13 -13.51 2.30
CA MET A 1 -11.30 -12.40 1.77
C MET A 1 -9.81 -12.72 1.79
N ASN A 2 -9.22 -13.01 2.96
CA ASN A 2 -7.78 -13.30 3.10
C ASN A 2 -7.24 -14.39 2.15
N SER A 3 -7.96 -15.51 2.02
CA SER A 3 -7.57 -16.62 1.13
C SER A 3 -7.54 -16.22 -0.34
N LEU A 4 -8.55 -15.47 -0.80
CA LEU A 4 -8.63 -14.96 -2.17
C LEU A 4 -7.43 -14.07 -2.49
N VAL A 5 -7.18 -13.05 -1.65
CA VAL A 5 -6.08 -12.10 -1.86
C VAL A 5 -4.74 -12.81 -1.89
N LEU A 6 -4.49 -13.70 -0.91
CA LEU A 6 -3.24 -14.45 -0.84
C LEU A 6 -3.06 -15.37 -2.05
N TYR A 7 -4.10 -16.07 -2.48
CA TYR A 7 -4.06 -16.96 -3.64
C TYR A 7 -3.78 -16.20 -4.95
N VAL A 8 -4.44 -15.07 -5.16
CA VAL A 8 -4.20 -14.22 -6.34
C VAL A 8 -2.76 -13.70 -6.33
N GLY A 9 -2.27 -13.22 -5.18
CA GLY A 9 -0.89 -12.74 -5.06
C GLY A 9 0.16 -13.83 -5.24
N GLN A 10 -0.08 -15.04 -4.72
CA GLN A 10 0.81 -16.19 -4.95
C GLN A 10 0.96 -16.47 -6.46
N ASN A 11 -0.15 -16.54 -7.19
CA ASN A 11 -0.12 -16.80 -8.63
C ASN A 11 0.51 -15.64 -9.42
N ALA A 12 0.30 -14.39 -8.98
CA ALA A 12 0.94 -13.22 -9.58
C ALA A 12 2.47 -13.28 -9.43
N VAL A 13 2.95 -13.61 -8.22
CA VAL A 13 4.38 -13.74 -7.92
C VAL A 13 5.01 -14.88 -8.73
N VAL A 14 4.38 -16.06 -8.78
CA VAL A 14 4.88 -17.21 -9.55
C VAL A 14 4.93 -16.90 -11.05
N SER A 15 3.90 -16.25 -11.59
CA SER A 15 3.85 -15.87 -13.01
C SER A 15 4.90 -14.83 -13.38
N THR A 16 5.30 -13.98 -12.42
CA THR A 16 6.24 -12.88 -12.63
C THR A 16 7.70 -13.30 -12.40
N GLY A 17 7.96 -14.28 -11.53
CA GLY A 17 9.31 -14.80 -11.27
C GLY A 17 10.04 -15.34 -12.52
N GLN A 18 9.30 -15.57 -13.62
CA GLN A 18 9.84 -16.00 -14.91
C GLN A 18 10.24 -14.82 -15.83
N LYS A 19 9.87 -13.57 -15.51
CA LYS A 19 10.06 -12.39 -16.37
C LYS A 19 10.97 -11.36 -15.67
N GLY A 20 12.12 -11.05 -16.27
CA GLY A 20 13.17 -10.23 -15.66
C GLY A 20 12.82 -8.75 -15.37
N ASN A 21 11.72 -8.21 -15.93
CA ASN A 21 11.27 -6.85 -15.65
C ASN A 21 10.05 -6.85 -14.71
N ILE A 22 10.31 -6.76 -13.40
CA ILE A 22 9.31 -7.01 -12.34
C ILE A 22 8.19 -5.94 -12.30
N PRO A 23 8.44 -4.62 -12.38
CA PRO A 23 7.38 -3.61 -12.31
C PRO A 23 6.39 -3.69 -13.48
N ALA A 24 6.89 -3.82 -14.71
CA ALA A 24 6.04 -3.95 -15.91
C ALA A 24 5.30 -5.29 -15.97
N ALA A 25 5.87 -6.34 -15.37
CA ALA A 25 5.22 -7.63 -15.27
C ALA A 25 4.03 -7.60 -14.29
N PHE A 26 4.12 -6.84 -13.20
CA PHE A 26 3.00 -6.67 -12.27
C PHE A 26 1.89 -5.79 -12.83
N SER A 27 2.23 -4.70 -13.54
CA SER A 27 1.23 -3.78 -14.10
C SER A 27 0.34 -4.46 -15.13
N ASN A 28 0.93 -5.29 -15.99
CA ASN A 28 0.22 -5.98 -17.08
C ASN A 28 -0.32 -7.35 -16.66
N SER A 29 -0.31 -7.65 -15.35
CA SER A 29 -0.77 -8.94 -14.84
C SER A 29 -2.29 -8.98 -14.72
N PRO A 30 -2.97 -10.04 -15.18
CA PRO A 30 -4.41 -10.21 -14.99
C PRO A 30 -4.79 -10.27 -13.50
N HIS A 31 -3.85 -10.67 -12.64
CA HIS A 31 -4.01 -10.71 -11.18
C HIS A 31 -4.18 -9.30 -10.61
N THR A 32 -3.34 -8.36 -11.05
CA THR A 32 -3.42 -6.96 -10.62
C THR A 32 -4.70 -6.32 -11.14
N ALA A 33 -5.06 -6.56 -12.42
CA ALA A 33 -6.31 -6.07 -13.00
C ALA A 33 -7.56 -6.61 -12.25
N LEU A 34 -7.52 -7.87 -11.80
CA LEU A 34 -8.59 -8.43 -10.97
C LEU A 34 -8.70 -7.70 -9.63
N LEU A 35 -7.57 -7.49 -8.93
CA LEU A 35 -7.56 -6.78 -7.64
C LEU A 35 -8.05 -5.33 -7.78
N GLU A 36 -7.68 -4.65 -8.86
CA GLU A 36 -8.16 -3.30 -9.19
C GLU A 36 -9.67 -3.27 -9.49
N LYS A 37 -10.19 -4.25 -10.23
CA LYS A 37 -11.63 -4.34 -10.48
C LYS A 37 -12.40 -4.62 -9.19
N LEU A 38 -11.85 -5.46 -8.31
CA LEU A 38 -12.46 -5.73 -7.00
C LEU A 38 -12.48 -4.47 -6.13
N SER A 39 -11.41 -3.67 -6.08
CA SER A 39 -11.41 -2.45 -5.26
C SER A 39 -12.47 -1.43 -5.67
N LYS A 40 -12.89 -1.43 -6.95
CA LYS A 40 -13.94 -0.54 -7.48
C LYS A 40 -15.37 -1.05 -7.28
N VAL A 41 -15.57 -2.36 -7.19
CA VAL A 41 -16.90 -2.98 -7.12
C VAL A 41 -17.33 -3.29 -5.69
N LEU A 42 -16.36 -3.47 -4.78
CA LEU A 42 -16.64 -3.80 -3.39
C LEU A 42 -17.28 -2.62 -2.65
N GLN A 43 -18.29 -2.94 -1.83
CA GLN A 43 -18.88 -2.01 -0.87
C GLN A 43 -17.82 -1.57 0.17
N PRO A 44 -17.97 -0.40 0.82
CA PRO A 44 -16.95 0.16 1.73
C PRO A 44 -16.48 -0.80 2.83
N GLU A 45 -17.39 -1.56 3.44
CA GLU A 45 -17.05 -2.56 4.47
C GLU A 45 -16.21 -3.71 3.90
N ALA A 46 -16.60 -4.25 2.75
CA ALA A 46 -15.87 -5.33 2.09
C ALA A 46 -14.52 -4.84 1.54
N LEU A 47 -14.46 -3.58 1.07
CA LEU A 47 -13.24 -2.92 0.63
C LEU A 47 -12.24 -2.80 1.78
N TYR A 48 -12.69 -2.43 2.99
CA TYR A 48 -11.83 -2.38 4.17
C TYR A 48 -11.19 -3.75 4.45
N TYR A 49 -11.98 -4.83 4.49
CA TYR A 49 -11.44 -6.18 4.70
C TYR A 49 -10.54 -6.64 3.55
N PHE A 50 -10.81 -6.23 2.32
CA PHE A 50 -9.99 -6.53 1.14
C PHE A 50 -8.62 -5.86 1.21
N LEU A 51 -8.59 -4.54 1.45
CA LEU A 51 -7.35 -3.78 1.59
C LEU A 51 -6.58 -4.21 2.84
N SER A 52 -7.26 -4.56 3.93
CA SER A 52 -6.63 -5.13 5.13
C SER A 52 -5.99 -6.49 4.85
N ALA A 53 -6.63 -7.33 4.03
CA ALA A 53 -6.05 -8.60 3.58
C ALA A 53 -4.78 -8.41 2.73
N ILE A 54 -4.74 -7.36 1.89
CA ILE A 54 -3.55 -6.96 1.13
C ILE A 54 -2.44 -6.48 2.08
N ALA A 55 -2.78 -5.56 2.99
CA ALA A 55 -1.82 -4.98 3.94
C ALA A 55 -1.24 -6.04 4.90
N ASN A 56 -1.96 -7.13 5.19
CA ASN A 56 -1.45 -8.26 5.99
C ASN A 56 -0.22 -8.94 5.35
N GLN A 57 -0.02 -8.75 4.04
CA GLN A 57 1.11 -9.33 3.32
C GLN A 57 2.35 -8.43 3.35
N LEU A 58 2.24 -7.20 3.87
CA LEU A 58 3.36 -6.28 4.06
C LEU A 58 4.14 -6.65 5.32
N ARG A 59 5.05 -7.64 5.20
CA ARG A 59 5.75 -8.24 6.34
C ARG A 59 7.22 -7.86 6.38
N TYR A 60 8.11 -8.83 6.15
CA TYR A 60 9.55 -8.64 5.97
C TYR A 60 9.89 -8.69 4.46
N PRO A 61 11.13 -8.42 4.04
CA PRO A 61 11.52 -8.51 2.64
C PRO A 61 11.24 -9.91 2.06
N ASN A 62 10.28 -10.00 1.14
CA ASN A 62 9.95 -11.19 0.37
C ASN A 62 9.14 -10.80 -0.88
N SER A 63 8.96 -11.74 -1.80
CA SER A 63 8.27 -11.53 -3.08
C SER A 63 6.79 -11.12 -2.94
N HIS A 64 6.08 -11.64 -1.92
CA HIS A 64 4.70 -11.22 -1.63
C HIS A 64 4.66 -9.78 -1.13
N THR A 65 5.51 -9.43 -0.15
CA THR A 65 5.62 -8.05 0.34
C THR A 65 5.86 -7.09 -0.82
N HIS A 66 6.77 -7.44 -1.74
CA HIS A 66 7.04 -6.63 -2.93
C HIS A 66 5.81 -6.49 -3.84
N TYR A 67 5.13 -7.60 -4.16
CA TYR A 67 3.93 -7.58 -4.99
C TYR A 67 2.78 -6.79 -4.35
N PHE A 68 2.47 -7.03 -3.09
CA PHE A 68 1.36 -6.35 -2.41
C PHE A 68 1.68 -4.89 -2.10
N SER A 69 2.94 -4.53 -1.87
CA SER A 69 3.36 -3.12 -1.82
C SER A 69 3.09 -2.44 -3.16
N TYR A 70 3.47 -3.09 -4.27
CA TYR A 70 3.15 -2.58 -5.61
C TYR A 70 1.65 -2.42 -5.82
N VAL A 71 0.83 -3.41 -5.43
CA VAL A 71 -0.63 -3.32 -5.56
C VAL A 71 -1.19 -2.14 -4.77
N ILE A 72 -0.79 -1.91 -3.52
CA ILE A 72 -1.26 -0.74 -2.76
C ILE A 72 -0.92 0.57 -3.48
N LEU A 73 0.32 0.71 -3.93
CA LEU A 73 0.79 1.90 -4.64
C LEU A 73 0.04 2.11 -5.97
N HIS A 74 -0.20 1.03 -6.71
CA HIS A 74 -0.98 1.06 -7.95
C HIS A 74 -2.43 1.50 -7.70
N LEU A 75 -3.10 0.90 -6.71
CA LEU A 75 -4.46 1.28 -6.34
C LEU A 75 -4.56 2.73 -5.86
N PHE A 76 -3.53 3.23 -5.18
CA PHE A 76 -3.46 4.63 -4.77
C PHE A 76 -3.28 5.58 -5.96
N GLY A 77 -2.40 5.23 -6.91
CA GLY A 77 -2.08 6.06 -8.07
C GLY A 77 -3.12 6.05 -9.18
N TYR A 78 -3.92 4.97 -9.31
CA TYR A 78 -4.86 4.79 -10.41
C TYR A 78 -6.02 5.81 -10.42
N GLU A 79 -6.48 6.26 -9.25
CA GLU A 79 -7.65 7.14 -9.14
C GLU A 79 -7.36 8.59 -9.58
N GLN A 80 -8.13 9.12 -10.52
CA GLN A 80 -8.02 10.53 -10.95
C GLN A 80 -8.83 11.43 -10.01
N PRO A 81 -8.32 12.63 -9.65
CA PRO A 81 -8.95 13.52 -8.66
C PRO A 81 -10.34 14.07 -9.04
N ALA A 82 -10.83 13.82 -10.26
CA ALA A 82 -12.10 14.34 -10.76
C ALA A 82 -13.30 13.40 -10.58
N GLN A 83 -13.07 12.13 -10.23
CA GLN A 83 -14.13 11.17 -9.93
C GLN A 83 -14.11 10.84 -8.45
N GLN A 84 -15.17 10.22 -7.95
CA GLN A 84 -15.43 9.87 -6.55
C GLN A 84 -14.41 8.89 -5.94
N GLY A 85 -13.11 9.21 -6.04
CA GLY A 85 -11.95 8.37 -5.72
C GLY A 85 -11.23 8.82 -4.44
N SER A 86 -11.87 9.62 -3.57
CA SER A 86 -11.37 9.85 -2.21
C SER A 86 -11.41 8.57 -1.39
N ASP A 87 -12.39 7.70 -1.63
CA ASP A 87 -12.73 6.62 -0.70
C ASP A 87 -11.66 5.54 -0.64
N ILE A 88 -11.11 5.10 -1.78
CA ILE A 88 -10.08 4.06 -1.80
C ILE A 88 -8.77 4.59 -1.20
N ARG A 89 -8.37 5.83 -1.56
CA ARG A 89 -7.15 6.46 -1.03
C ARG A 89 -7.25 6.67 0.48
N GLU A 90 -8.36 7.22 0.93
CA GLU A 90 -8.62 7.42 2.36
C GLU A 90 -8.61 6.08 3.11
N GLN A 91 -9.26 5.04 2.56
CA GLN A 91 -9.25 3.72 3.18
C GLN A 91 -7.86 3.07 3.23
N ILE A 92 -7.04 3.22 2.18
CA ILE A 92 -5.64 2.79 2.19
C ILE A 92 -4.90 3.50 3.31
N VAL A 93 -4.97 4.84 3.38
CA VAL A 93 -4.29 5.62 4.42
C VAL A 93 -4.75 5.21 5.81
N ARG A 94 -6.05 5.08 6.02
CA ARG A 94 -6.65 4.63 7.28
C ARG A 94 -6.10 3.29 7.72
N ILE A 95 -6.08 2.30 6.83
CA ILE A 95 -5.59 0.94 7.15
C ILE A 95 -4.09 0.96 7.49
N LEU A 96 -3.29 1.76 6.79
CA LEU A 96 -1.86 1.92 7.11
C LEU A 96 -1.68 2.60 8.47
N LEU A 97 -2.43 3.67 8.75
CA LEU A 97 -2.37 4.40 10.02
C LEU A 97 -2.85 3.58 11.22
N GLU A 98 -3.95 2.84 11.09
CA GLU A 98 -4.47 1.93 12.13
C GLU A 98 -3.41 0.92 12.59
N ARG A 99 -2.51 0.51 11.69
CA ARG A 99 -1.42 -0.44 11.96
C ARG A 99 -0.16 0.23 12.51
N LEU A 100 0.00 1.54 12.31
CA LEU A 100 1.18 2.31 12.71
C LEU A 100 0.98 3.10 14.01
N ILE A 101 -0.26 3.40 14.39
CA ILE A 101 -0.58 4.10 15.63
C ILE A 101 -0.34 3.22 16.88
N VAL A 102 -0.38 1.90 16.72
CA VAL A 102 -0.15 0.94 17.81
C VAL A 102 1.34 0.90 18.20
N HIS A 103 1.62 0.50 19.44
CA HIS A 103 2.98 0.29 19.92
C HIS A 103 3.76 -0.69 19.03
N ARG A 104 5.05 -0.37 18.85
CA ARG A 104 6.03 -1.13 18.07
C ARG A 104 6.20 -2.58 18.59
N PRO A 105 6.70 -3.53 17.76
CA PRO A 105 7.30 -3.36 16.43
C PRO A 105 6.30 -3.31 15.27
N HIS A 106 6.60 -2.49 14.25
CA HIS A 106 5.84 -2.43 13.00
C HIS A 106 6.49 -3.28 11.90
N PRO A 107 5.71 -3.89 10.98
CA PRO A 107 6.27 -4.64 9.86
C PRO A 107 7.09 -3.78 8.92
N TRP A 108 8.23 -4.29 8.45
CA TRP A 108 9.13 -3.59 7.52
C TRP A 108 8.42 -3.18 6.22
N GLY A 109 7.67 -4.09 5.61
CA GLY A 109 6.96 -3.83 4.35
C GLY A 109 5.94 -2.70 4.49
N LEU A 110 5.26 -2.63 5.64
CA LEU A 110 4.28 -1.58 5.92
C LEU A 110 4.94 -0.20 5.95
N ILE A 111 6.09 -0.11 6.63
CA ILE A 111 6.92 1.09 6.72
C ILE A 111 7.38 1.54 5.33
N ILE A 112 7.93 0.62 4.52
CA ILE A 112 8.46 0.93 3.20
C ILE A 112 7.35 1.38 2.25
N THR A 113 6.20 0.70 2.25
CA THR A 113 5.05 1.10 1.41
C THR A 113 4.55 2.49 1.80
N LEU A 114 4.47 2.81 3.10
CA LEU A 114 4.09 4.15 3.53
C LEU A 114 5.13 5.19 3.13
N GLN A 115 6.42 4.90 3.31
CA GLN A 115 7.48 5.82 2.93
C GLN A 115 7.41 6.17 1.44
N GLU A 116 7.17 5.19 0.56
CA GLU A 116 7.00 5.40 -0.87
C GLU A 116 5.78 6.30 -1.18
N LEU A 117 4.65 6.11 -0.49
CA LEU A 117 3.48 6.98 -0.63
C LEU A 117 3.76 8.44 -0.24
N LEU A 118 4.58 8.65 0.80
CA LEU A 118 4.90 9.98 1.32
C LEU A 118 5.98 10.70 0.48
N GLN A 119 6.92 9.95 -0.09
CA GLN A 119 8.07 10.51 -0.81
C GLN A 119 7.82 10.72 -2.31
N ASN A 120 6.90 9.96 -2.91
CA ASN A 120 6.63 10.07 -4.33
C ASN A 120 5.63 11.19 -4.64
N ASP A 121 6.14 12.30 -5.18
CA ASP A 121 5.36 13.50 -5.52
C ASP A 121 4.19 13.23 -6.46
N SER A 122 4.25 12.15 -7.26
CA SER A 122 3.19 11.78 -8.21
C SER A 122 1.86 11.48 -7.50
N TYR A 123 1.91 11.05 -6.24
CA TYR A 123 0.72 10.79 -5.44
C TYR A 123 0.12 12.05 -4.83
N THR A 124 0.88 13.15 -4.77
CA THR A 124 0.45 14.42 -4.15
C THR A 124 -0.18 14.23 -2.76
N PHE A 125 0.36 13.29 -1.97
CA PHE A 125 -0.26 12.79 -0.74
C PHE A 125 -0.72 13.89 0.22
N PHE A 126 0.16 14.86 0.51
CA PHE A 126 -0.14 15.98 1.41
C PHE A 126 -1.12 17.02 0.85
N ARG A 127 -1.47 16.92 -0.45
CA ARG A 127 -2.47 17.78 -1.10
C ARG A 127 -3.87 17.14 -1.11
N LEU A 128 -4.02 15.93 -0.58
CA LEU A 128 -5.32 15.27 -0.52
C LEU A 128 -6.25 16.00 0.48
N PRO A 129 -7.53 16.26 0.12
CA PRO A 129 -8.44 17.05 0.97
C PRO A 129 -8.59 16.53 2.40
N PHE A 130 -8.66 15.20 2.58
CA PHE A 130 -8.81 14.57 3.89
C PHE A 130 -7.52 14.64 4.74
N ILE A 131 -6.34 14.76 4.12
CA ILE A 131 -5.08 14.99 4.83
C ILE A 131 -4.99 16.46 5.27
N GLN A 132 -5.37 17.39 4.39
CA GLN A 132 -5.35 18.82 4.70
C GLN A 132 -6.39 19.22 5.75
N ALA A 133 -7.48 18.46 5.87
CA ALA A 133 -8.53 18.68 6.86
C ALA A 133 -8.06 18.46 8.32
N VAL A 134 -6.98 17.69 8.54
CA VAL A 134 -6.52 17.33 9.89
C VAL A 134 -5.00 17.59 10.00
N PRO A 135 -4.57 18.78 10.48
CA PRO A 135 -3.15 19.14 10.55
C PRO A 135 -2.34 18.22 11.47
N GLU A 136 -2.97 17.57 12.46
CA GLU A 136 -2.35 16.61 13.36
C GLU A 136 -1.81 15.37 12.63
N ILE A 137 -2.42 14.99 11.51
CA ILE A 137 -1.98 13.86 10.69
C ILE A 137 -0.58 14.11 10.10
N ASN A 138 -0.28 15.36 9.71
CA ASN A 138 1.04 15.73 9.19
C ASN A 138 2.13 15.56 10.24
N ASN A 139 1.88 16.04 11.46
CA ASN A 139 2.81 15.89 12.59
C ASN A 139 3.07 14.41 12.92
N LEU A 140 2.03 13.57 12.82
CA LEU A 140 2.15 12.13 13.02
C LEU A 140 3.03 11.48 11.95
N PHE A 141 2.85 11.83 10.68
CA PHE A 141 3.69 11.31 9.60
C PHE A 141 5.15 11.77 9.70
N ASP A 142 5.39 13.04 10.05
CA ASP A 142 6.74 13.56 10.26
C ASP A 142 7.45 12.82 11.40
N ALA A 143 6.75 12.61 12.52
CA ALA A 143 7.27 11.83 13.64
C ALA A 143 7.55 10.38 13.23
N LEU A 144 6.66 9.73 12.47
CA LEU A 144 6.87 8.36 12.00
C LEU A 144 8.09 8.27 11.08
N LEU A 145 8.22 9.17 10.11
CA LEU A 145 9.33 9.19 9.15
C LEU A 145 10.69 9.43 9.81
N GLN A 146 10.79 10.39 10.74
CA GLN A 146 12.02 10.66 11.48
C GLN A 146 12.49 9.44 12.28
N HIS A 147 11.56 8.69 12.87
CA HIS A 147 11.90 7.48 13.64
C HIS A 147 12.16 6.26 12.76
N ILE A 148 11.52 6.14 11.60
CA ILE A 148 11.82 5.09 10.61
C ILE A 148 13.26 5.24 10.12
N GLN A 149 13.70 6.46 9.79
CA GLN A 149 15.06 6.73 9.35
C GLN A 149 16.13 6.35 10.40
N GLN A 150 15.79 6.41 11.68
CA GLN A 150 16.67 5.99 12.78
C GLN A 150 16.71 4.46 12.97
N GLN A 151 15.69 3.73 12.54
CA GLN A 151 15.56 2.28 12.71
C GLN A 151 15.93 1.47 11.46
N SER A 152 16.01 2.09 10.29
CA SER A 152 16.56 1.47 9.09
C SER A 152 17.98 0.97 9.39
N PRO A 153 18.25 -0.35 9.33
CA PRO A 153 19.61 -0.83 9.49
C PRO A 153 20.46 -0.16 8.41
N ARG A 154 21.50 0.57 8.82
CA ARG A 154 22.55 1.01 7.91
C ARG A 154 22.93 -0.22 7.08
N ALA A 155 22.88 -0.09 5.76
CA ALA A 155 23.41 -1.12 4.88
C ALA A 155 24.81 -1.48 5.41
N LEU A 156 24.99 -2.72 5.84
CA LEU A 156 26.31 -3.22 6.21
C LEU A 156 27.13 -3.14 4.93
N ALA A 157 28.00 -2.15 4.88
CA ALA A 157 29.03 -1.98 3.86
C ALA A 157 30.05 -3.12 3.94
#